data_AF-A0AAE0ZRC7-F1
#
_entry.id   AF-A0AAE0ZRC7-F1
#
_cell.length_a   1.000
_cell.length_b   1.000
_cell.length_c   1.000
_cell.angle_alpha   90.00
_cell.angle_beta   90.00
_cell.angle_gamma   90.00
#
_symmetry.space_group_name_H-M   'P 1'
#
loop_
_entity.id
_entity.type
_entity.pdbx_description
1 polymer ?
#
loop_
_entity_poly.entity_id
_entity_poly.type
_entity_poly.pdbx_seq_one_letter_code
_entity_poly.pdbx_strand_id
1 'polypeptide(L)'
;MPHESSYDYSVYVTRNETAMKVTICVKALCSIFGVTEKDPNCFPPKDQRGRHQNHPHQLNPEQRQMICDHIKSFKGRESHYCRNKSRRLYLPNTLNISKMFSLFTESNPNMGVSYDSFRTIFNGCFNISFGYPRADTCSRCDELIAKISHCDSKLEITPSDAETFKEKTTLQTEKELHQRKAEMFYVRKRAARERAKADKSTLAVAFDFQQELHVPNLTTNDVFYCRQLSVHSFNIHEFGGDNVYIYTYDETTGKRGFDDVASMLHHFIQTYYPDDVKHLESCTVTLAGDKTKTLPFSDFCTAKFICGTGWIRLGFHFLSEVTPTWSVTETSPSSTRTFQQNFHLSGMQSSAQPEGLKRDRHTTL
;
A
#
# COMPACT_ATOMS: atom_id res chain seq x y z
N MET A 1 -50.25 51.29 56.29
CA MET A 1 -50.81 51.21 54.92
C MET A 1 -51.66 49.95 54.88
N PRO A 2 -52.96 50.03 54.54
CA PRO A 2 -53.81 48.85 54.48
C PRO A 2 -53.27 47.90 53.40
N HIS A 3 -53.30 46.59 53.65
CA HIS A 3 -53.00 45.61 52.60
C HIS A 3 -54.11 45.72 51.55
N GLU A 4 -53.83 46.36 50.41
CA GLU A 4 -54.80 46.63 49.32
C GLU A 4 -55.18 45.38 48.51
N SER A 5 -54.58 44.22 48.77
CA SER A 5 -54.96 42.95 48.15
C SER A 5 -54.64 41.76 49.03
N SER A 6 -55.59 40.83 49.12
CA SER A 6 -55.42 39.50 49.72
C SER A 6 -55.44 38.47 48.59
N TYR A 7 -54.48 37.55 48.58
CA TYR A 7 -54.35 36.52 47.55
C TYR A 7 -54.52 35.13 48.17
N ASP A 8 -55.41 34.33 47.59
CA ASP A 8 -55.60 32.92 47.95
C ASP A 8 -54.95 32.01 46.89
N TYR A 9 -54.12 31.08 47.35
CA TYR A 9 -53.46 30.09 46.48
C TYR A 9 -54.25 28.78 46.47
N SER A 10 -54.40 28.15 45.30
CA SER A 10 -55.03 26.83 45.20
C SER A 10 -54.36 25.99 44.13
N VAL A 11 -54.33 24.67 44.35
CA VAL A 11 -53.83 23.68 43.39
C VAL A 11 -54.92 22.65 43.11
N TYR A 12 -54.93 22.11 41.90
CA TYR A 12 -55.80 20.99 41.55
C TYR A 12 -55.08 19.69 41.89
N VAL A 13 -55.74 18.85 42.69
CA VAL A 13 -55.24 17.53 43.07
C VAL A 13 -56.26 16.50 42.60
N THR A 14 -55.81 15.48 41.88
CA THR A 14 -56.67 14.38 41.45
C THR A 14 -56.71 13.31 42.54
N ARG A 15 -57.90 13.03 43.08
CA ARG A 15 -58.14 11.88 43.97
C ARG A 15 -59.33 11.10 43.43
N ASN A 16 -59.20 9.77 43.32
CA ASN A 16 -60.23 8.89 42.77
C ASN A 16 -60.77 9.39 41.43
N GLU A 17 -59.86 9.65 40.48
CA GLU A 17 -60.16 10.10 39.10
C GLU A 17 -60.92 11.43 38.99
N THR A 18 -61.14 12.12 40.10
CA THR A 18 -61.84 13.41 40.13
C THR A 18 -60.87 14.52 40.54
N ALA A 19 -60.77 15.56 39.73
CA ALA A 19 -59.92 16.71 40.03
C ALA A 19 -60.64 17.64 41.02
N MET A 20 -60.03 17.87 42.19
CA MET A 20 -60.55 18.79 43.21
C MET A 20 -59.60 19.95 43.44
N LYS A 21 -60.16 21.15 43.60
CA LYS A 21 -59.42 22.37 43.94
C LYS A 21 -59.18 22.41 45.44
N VAL A 22 -57.92 22.43 45.86
CA VAL A 22 -57.52 22.50 47.26
C VAL A 22 -56.78 23.82 47.50
N THR A 23 -57.26 24.61 48.45
CA THR A 23 -56.59 25.86 48.87
C THR A 23 -55.35 25.52 49.69
N ILE A 24 -54.22 26.14 49.38
CA ILE A 24 -52.92 25.88 50.02
C ILE A 24 -52.28 27.17 50.53
N CYS A 25 -51.41 27.05 51.52
CA CYS A 25 -50.60 28.18 51.98
C CYS A 25 -49.40 28.43 51.06
N VAL A 26 -48.84 29.65 51.10
CA VAL A 26 -47.71 30.03 50.24
C VAL A 26 -46.48 29.13 50.44
N LYS A 27 -46.24 28.66 51.68
CA LYS A 27 -45.16 27.72 51.99
C LYS A 27 -45.33 26.38 51.27
N ALA A 28 -46.56 25.87 51.20
CA ALA A 28 -46.86 24.65 50.48
C ALA A 28 -46.66 24.84 48.97
N LEU A 29 -47.07 25.99 48.42
CA LEU A 29 -46.84 26.33 47.01
C LEU A 29 -45.34 26.37 46.69
N CYS A 30 -44.55 27.08 47.49
CA CYS A 30 -43.10 27.19 47.39
C CYS A 30 -42.42 25.81 47.44
N SER A 31 -42.87 24.93 48.34
CA SER A 31 -42.32 23.57 48.45
C SER A 31 -42.68 22.67 47.28
N ILE A 32 -43.92 22.73 46.76
CA ILE A 32 -44.37 21.87 45.66
C ILE A 32 -43.66 22.24 44.35
N PHE A 33 -43.46 23.54 44.11
CA PHE A 33 -42.87 24.04 42.86
C PHE A 33 -41.38 24.38 42.97
N GLY A 34 -40.76 24.21 44.15
CA GLY A 34 -39.34 24.50 44.38
C GLY A 34 -38.97 25.97 44.25
N VAL A 35 -39.89 26.89 44.57
CA VAL A 35 -39.72 28.34 44.45
C VAL A 35 -39.49 28.94 45.85
N THR A 36 -38.51 29.82 46.02
CA THR A 36 -38.28 30.56 47.28
C THR A 36 -39.16 31.80 47.36
N GLU A 37 -39.56 32.23 48.57
CA GLU A 37 -40.47 33.38 48.83
C GLU A 37 -39.95 34.76 48.34
N LYS A 38 -38.84 34.82 47.60
CA LYS A 38 -38.16 36.06 47.21
C LYS A 38 -37.99 36.17 45.70
N ASP A 39 -39.07 36.53 45.02
CA ASP A 39 -38.95 37.44 43.87
C ASP A 39 -40.26 38.22 43.67
N PRO A 40 -40.31 39.54 43.95
CA PRO A 40 -41.49 40.36 43.71
C PRO A 40 -41.87 40.52 42.23
N ASN A 41 -41.06 40.02 41.28
CA ASN A 41 -41.29 40.17 39.84
C ASN A 41 -41.70 38.89 39.08
N CYS A 42 -41.97 37.77 39.75
CA CYS A 42 -42.66 36.60 39.15
C CYS A 42 -42.05 36.03 37.85
N PHE A 43 -40.77 36.28 37.54
CA PHE A 43 -40.08 35.68 36.39
C PHE A 43 -39.37 34.40 36.82
N PRO A 44 -39.47 33.29 36.05
CA PRO A 44 -38.72 32.09 36.35
C PRO A 44 -37.20 32.36 36.26
N PRO A 45 -36.39 31.85 37.21
CA PRO A 45 -34.94 31.98 37.15
C PRO A 45 -34.40 31.38 35.84
N LYS A 46 -33.51 32.10 35.16
CA LYS A 46 -32.85 31.59 33.94
C LYS A 46 -32.00 30.36 34.30
N ASP A 47 -32.09 29.28 33.52
CA ASP A 47 -31.29 28.06 33.73
C ASP A 47 -29.80 28.36 33.55
N GLN A 48 -29.02 28.19 34.62
CA GLN A 48 -27.57 28.41 34.68
C GLN A 48 -26.78 27.09 34.78
N ARG A 49 -27.42 25.93 34.63
CA ARG A 49 -26.71 24.65 34.62
C ARG A 49 -25.77 24.57 33.41
N GLY A 50 -24.57 24.01 33.62
CA GLY A 50 -23.51 23.90 32.60
C GLY A 50 -22.81 25.21 32.20
N ARG A 51 -23.20 26.37 32.76
CA ARG A 51 -22.54 27.66 32.49
C ARG A 51 -21.57 27.99 33.62
N HIS A 52 -20.43 27.31 33.65
CA HIS A 52 -19.39 27.53 34.65
C HIS A 52 -18.15 28.04 33.90
N GLN A 53 -17.65 29.23 34.25
CA GLN A 53 -16.37 29.72 33.71
C GLN A 53 -15.16 28.94 34.27
N ASN A 54 -15.40 28.00 35.19
CA ASN A 54 -14.39 27.15 35.84
C ASN A 54 -13.94 25.93 35.01
N HIS A 55 -14.23 25.88 33.70
CA HIS A 55 -13.68 24.87 32.81
C HIS A 55 -12.61 25.46 31.87
N PRO A 56 -11.38 25.71 32.35
CA PRO A 56 -10.24 25.87 31.45
C PRO A 56 -9.86 24.47 30.93
N HIS A 57 -10.75 23.80 30.19
CA HIS A 57 -10.39 22.57 29.47
C HIS A 57 -9.42 22.85 28.30
N GLN A 58 -9.08 24.11 28.08
CA GLN A 58 -8.09 24.52 27.13
C GLN A 58 -6.73 24.52 27.82
N LEU A 59 -5.85 23.60 27.39
CA LEU A 59 -4.44 23.62 27.77
C LEU A 59 -3.88 25.02 27.56
N ASN A 60 -3.00 25.46 28.47
CA ASN A 60 -2.30 26.72 28.27
C ASN A 60 -1.56 26.69 26.93
N PRO A 61 -1.50 27.82 26.19
CA PRO A 61 -0.79 27.88 24.91
C PRO A 61 0.67 27.39 25.01
N GLU A 62 1.33 27.70 26.12
CA GLU A 62 2.68 27.25 26.43
C GLU A 62 2.77 25.72 26.59
N GLN A 63 1.84 25.13 27.35
CA GLN A 63 1.76 23.68 27.54
C GLN A 63 1.53 22.95 26.20
N ARG A 64 0.67 23.51 25.34
CA ARG A 64 0.44 22.98 24.00
C ARG A 64 1.70 23.06 23.14
N GLN A 65 2.45 24.15 23.23
CA GLN A 65 3.69 24.32 22.47
C GLN A 65 4.77 23.32 22.92
N MET A 66 4.94 23.12 24.22
CA MET A 66 5.87 22.13 24.77
C MET A 66 5.54 20.70 24.30
N ILE A 67 4.26 20.33 24.26
CA ILE A 67 3.82 19.04 23.72
C ILE A 67 4.17 18.94 22.23
N CYS A 68 3.91 19.99 21.45
CA CYS A 68 4.25 20.01 20.03
C CYS A 68 5.76 19.88 19.79
N ASP A 69 6.58 20.57 20.57
CA ASP A 69 8.04 20.54 20.43
C ASP A 69 8.62 19.18 20.88
N HIS A 70 8.06 18.57 21.92
CA HIS A 70 8.37 17.19 22.31
C HIS A 70 8.07 16.21 21.17
N ILE A 71 6.88 16.30 20.55
CA ILE A 71 6.51 15.42 19.43
C ILE A 71 7.43 15.63 18.22
N LYS A 72 7.84 16.87 17.92
CA LYS A 72 8.78 17.19 16.83
C LYS A 72 10.21 16.73 17.09
N SER A 73 10.61 16.55 18.35
CA SER A 73 11.95 16.09 18.70
C SER A 73 12.24 14.66 18.22
N PHE A 74 11.20 13.85 18.02
CA PHE A 74 11.33 12.48 17.54
C PHE A 74 11.70 12.44 16.06
N LYS A 75 12.87 11.85 15.76
CA LYS A 75 13.35 11.64 14.39
C LYS A 75 12.56 10.52 13.72
N GLY A 76 11.67 10.88 12.80
CA GLY A 76 10.98 9.94 11.92
C GLY A 76 11.57 9.90 10.51
N ARG A 77 11.17 8.90 9.71
CA ARG A 77 11.50 8.81 8.28
C ARG A 77 10.26 8.99 7.43
N GLU A 78 10.41 9.67 6.30
CA GLU A 78 9.35 9.75 5.30
C GLU A 78 9.29 8.45 4.48
N SER A 79 8.10 8.13 3.96
CA SER A 79 7.98 7.00 3.02
C SER A 79 8.71 7.32 1.71
N HIS A 80 9.92 6.79 1.55
CA HIS A 80 10.74 7.00 0.36
C HIS A 80 10.15 6.35 -0.91
N TYR A 81 9.48 5.21 -0.71
CA TYR A 81 9.03 4.33 -1.80
C TYR A 81 7.55 4.51 -2.17
N CYS A 82 6.78 5.25 -1.37
CA CYS A 82 5.36 5.45 -1.68
C CYS A 82 5.21 6.44 -2.84
N ARG A 83 4.55 5.97 -3.90
CA ARG A 83 4.39 6.66 -5.18
C ARG A 83 3.65 7.99 -5.10
N ASN A 84 2.68 8.09 -4.20
CA ASN A 84 2.19 9.38 -3.73
C ASN A 84 3.10 9.81 -2.59
N LYS A 85 3.79 10.94 -2.73
CA LYS A 85 4.58 11.57 -1.66
C LYS A 85 3.63 11.92 -0.51
N SER A 86 3.40 10.94 0.37
CA SER A 86 2.69 11.19 1.61
C SER A 86 3.62 12.02 2.47
N ARG A 87 3.14 13.18 2.95
CA ARG A 87 3.84 13.97 3.98
C ARG A 87 3.76 13.30 5.36
N ARG A 88 3.54 11.98 5.38
CA ARG A 88 3.41 11.19 6.61
C ARG A 88 4.79 10.79 7.08
N LEU A 89 5.07 11.13 8.33
CA LEU A 89 6.30 10.77 9.01
C LEU A 89 6.10 9.44 9.73
N TYR A 90 7.05 8.52 9.60
CA TYR A 90 7.01 7.19 10.21
C TYR A 90 8.03 7.10 11.35
N LEU A 91 7.53 6.85 12.56
CA LEU A 91 8.35 6.57 13.73
C LEU A 91 8.60 5.06 13.88
N PRO A 92 9.69 4.64 14.52
CA PRO A 92 9.96 3.23 14.84
C PRO A 92 8.77 2.56 15.53
N ASN A 93 8.56 1.27 15.26
CA ASN A 93 7.53 0.44 15.91
C ASN A 93 7.76 0.23 17.42
N THR A 94 8.96 0.56 17.91
CA THR A 94 9.29 0.55 19.33
C THR A 94 8.63 1.71 20.09
N LEU A 95 8.26 2.78 19.39
CA LEU A 95 7.54 3.93 19.93
C LEU A 95 6.03 3.78 19.71
N ASN A 96 5.26 4.33 20.64
CA ASN A 96 3.81 4.49 20.54
C ASN A 96 3.41 5.75 21.32
N ILE A 97 2.17 6.22 21.15
CA ILE A 97 1.68 7.45 21.80
C ILE A 97 1.85 7.39 23.32
N SER A 98 1.58 6.24 23.94
CA SER A 98 1.68 6.05 25.39
C SER A 98 3.13 6.15 25.89
N LYS A 99 4.09 5.58 25.17
CA LYS A 99 5.53 5.72 25.45
C LYS A 99 5.99 7.16 25.25
N MET A 100 5.56 7.82 24.18
CA MET A 100 5.90 9.23 23.94
C MET A 100 5.36 10.14 25.05
N PHE A 101 4.17 9.86 25.56
CA PHE A 101 3.58 10.55 26.70
C PHE A 101 4.30 10.26 28.02
N SER A 102 4.73 9.01 28.24
CA SER A 102 5.53 8.64 29.41
C SER A 102 6.86 9.42 29.43
N LEU A 103 7.58 9.43 28.29
CA LEU A 103 8.80 10.21 28.11
C LEU A 103 8.58 11.73 28.29
N PHE A 104 7.41 12.23 27.88
CA PHE A 104 7.05 13.63 28.07
C PHE A 104 6.90 13.98 29.56
N THR A 105 6.20 13.12 30.30
CA THR A 105 5.94 13.29 31.73
C THR A 105 7.22 13.14 32.56
N GLU A 106 8.09 12.19 32.19
CA GLU A 106 9.43 12.03 32.78
C GLU A 106 10.30 13.28 32.59
N SER A 107 10.23 13.89 31.40
CA SER A 107 11.01 15.11 31.09
C SER A 107 10.38 16.38 31.70
N ASN A 108 9.10 16.35 32.05
CA ASN A 108 8.34 17.50 32.57
C ASN A 108 7.45 17.09 33.77
N PRO A 109 8.05 16.70 34.92
CA PRO A 109 7.32 16.08 36.03
C PRO A 109 6.31 17.02 36.71
N ASN A 110 6.47 18.34 36.60
CA ASN A 110 5.57 19.33 37.19
C ASN A 110 4.42 19.75 36.25
N MET A 111 4.30 19.12 35.09
CA MET A 111 3.33 19.50 34.07
C MET A 111 2.11 18.59 34.11
N GLY A 112 1.01 19.08 34.67
CA GLY A 112 -0.26 18.35 34.79
C GLY A 112 -1.01 18.22 33.47
N VAL A 113 -0.52 17.41 32.54
CA VAL A 113 -1.17 17.12 31.25
C VAL A 113 -1.73 15.71 31.24
N SER A 114 -2.99 15.56 30.81
CA SER A 114 -3.60 14.25 30.65
C SER A 114 -3.14 13.56 29.36
N TYR A 115 -3.15 12.22 29.37
CA TYR A 115 -2.89 11.42 28.17
C TYR A 115 -3.83 11.79 27.01
N ASP A 116 -5.12 12.01 27.28
CA ASP A 116 -6.11 12.34 26.26
C ASP A 116 -5.82 13.68 25.59
N SER A 117 -5.41 14.68 26.38
CA SER A 117 -4.94 15.97 25.88
C SER A 117 -3.73 15.80 24.94
N PHE A 118 -2.73 15.02 25.35
CA PHE A 118 -1.55 14.72 24.52
C PHE A 118 -1.93 13.98 23.22
N ARG A 119 -2.76 12.94 23.33
CA ARG A 119 -3.24 12.14 22.20
C ARG A 119 -4.06 12.96 21.20
N THR A 120 -4.85 13.91 21.71
CA THR A 120 -5.67 14.82 20.88
C THR A 120 -4.77 15.75 20.06
N ILE A 121 -3.73 16.32 20.68
CA ILE A 121 -2.73 17.13 19.97
C ILE A 121 -1.97 16.28 18.94
N PHE A 122 -1.53 15.08 19.31
CA PHE A 122 -0.83 14.18 18.40
C PHE A 122 -1.67 13.88 17.15
N ASN A 123 -2.92 13.43 17.32
CA ASN A 123 -3.78 13.05 16.20
C ASN A 123 -4.29 14.25 15.38
N GLY A 124 -4.46 15.42 16.02
CA GLY A 124 -5.01 16.61 15.37
C GLY A 124 -3.97 17.49 14.68
N CYS A 125 -2.74 17.54 15.20
CA CYS A 125 -1.69 18.44 14.70
C CYS A 125 -0.60 17.73 13.88
N PHE A 126 -0.48 16.40 13.96
CA PHE A 126 0.61 15.67 13.33
C PHE A 126 0.11 14.53 12.42
N ASN A 127 0.73 14.41 11.24
CA ASN A 127 0.52 13.29 10.34
C ASN A 127 1.64 12.25 10.54
N ILE A 128 1.69 11.64 11.73
CA ILE A 128 2.70 10.65 12.12
C ILE A 128 2.05 9.27 12.23
N SER A 129 2.74 8.23 11.76
CA SER A 129 2.37 6.83 11.98
C SER A 129 3.53 6.05 12.61
N PHE A 130 3.21 4.95 13.26
CA PHE A 130 4.20 4.05 13.83
C PHE A 130 4.46 2.87 12.90
N GLY A 131 5.71 2.39 12.90
CA GLY A 131 6.14 1.31 12.05
C GLY A 131 6.47 1.78 10.63
N TYR A 132 7.14 0.90 9.88
CA TYR A 132 7.55 1.19 8.52
C TYR A 132 6.39 0.94 7.54
N PRO A 133 6.25 1.76 6.47
CA PRO A 133 5.37 1.41 5.36
C PRO A 133 5.75 0.01 4.87
N ARG A 134 4.77 -0.90 4.83
CA ARG A 134 4.92 -2.25 4.26
C ARG A 134 4.85 -2.19 2.74
N ALA A 135 5.65 -1.29 2.15
CA ALA A 135 5.80 -1.17 0.71
C ALA A 135 7.15 -1.80 0.34
N ASP A 136 7.12 -2.75 -0.58
CA ASP A 136 8.33 -3.38 -1.11
C ASP A 136 9.23 -2.30 -1.72
N THR A 137 10.52 -2.36 -1.38
CA THR A 137 11.52 -1.43 -1.87
C THR A 137 12.15 -1.95 -3.16
N CYS A 138 12.55 -1.04 -4.05
CA CYS A 138 13.27 -1.44 -5.25
C CYS A 138 14.75 -1.63 -4.91
N SER A 139 15.26 -2.85 -5.05
CA SER A 139 16.67 -3.17 -4.75
C SER A 139 17.67 -2.27 -5.50
N ARG A 140 17.37 -1.88 -6.75
CA ARG A 140 18.21 -0.94 -7.51
C ARG A 140 18.18 0.47 -6.92
N CYS A 141 17.01 0.94 -6.49
CA CYS A 141 16.90 2.22 -5.79
C CYS A 141 17.68 2.19 -4.47
N ASP A 142 17.58 1.10 -3.70
CA ASP A 142 18.24 0.96 -2.41
C ASP A 142 19.76 1.00 -2.56
N GLU A 143 20.28 0.27 -3.55
CA GLU A 143 21.70 0.29 -3.91
C GLU A 143 22.17 1.70 -4.30
N LEU A 144 21.43 2.39 -5.18
CA LEU A 144 21.78 3.75 -5.62
C LEU A 144 21.72 4.76 -4.46
N ILE A 145 20.73 4.64 -3.56
CA ILE A 145 20.63 5.49 -2.37
C ILE A 145 21.82 5.27 -1.46
N ALA A 146 22.18 4.01 -1.18
CA ALA A 146 23.32 3.69 -0.33
C ALA A 146 24.63 4.26 -0.90
N LYS A 147 24.84 4.14 -2.22
CA LYS A 147 26.03 4.72 -2.89
C LYS A 147 26.04 6.25 -2.81
N ILE A 148 24.90 6.90 -3.05
CA ILE A 148 24.79 8.37 -2.93
C ILE A 148 25.11 8.82 -1.49
N SER A 149 24.57 8.15 -0.48
CA SER A 149 24.84 8.46 0.94
C SER A 149 26.31 8.27 1.31
N HIS A 150 26.99 7.28 0.70
CA HIS A 150 28.43 7.11 0.85
C HIS A 150 29.22 8.29 0.25
N CYS A 151 28.83 8.75 -0.95
CA CYS A 151 29.43 9.95 -1.55
C CYS A 151 29.17 11.20 -0.70
N ASP A 152 27.98 11.36 -0.14
CA ASP A 152 27.64 12.47 0.76
C ASP A 152 28.57 12.51 1.98
N SER A 153 28.75 11.35 2.62
CA SER A 153 29.63 11.21 3.80
C SER A 153 31.10 11.52 3.46
N LYS A 154 31.57 11.14 2.27
CA LYS A 154 32.91 11.49 1.79
C LYS A 154 33.08 12.99 1.57
N LEU A 155 32.08 13.66 0.97
CA LEU A 155 32.13 15.10 0.69
C LEU A 155 32.08 15.95 1.96
N GLU A 156 31.49 15.45 3.06
CA GLU A 156 31.56 16.11 4.37
C GLU A 156 32.99 16.19 4.91
N ILE A 157 33.81 15.15 4.65
CA ILE A 157 35.20 15.08 5.10
C ILE A 157 36.12 15.83 4.12
N THR A 158 35.91 15.65 2.82
CA THR A 158 36.71 16.27 1.75
C THR A 158 35.81 17.02 0.76
N PRO A 159 35.47 18.29 1.04
CA PRO A 159 34.48 19.05 0.26
C PRO A 159 34.90 19.38 -1.17
N SER A 160 36.21 19.35 -1.46
CA SER A 160 36.78 19.73 -2.76
C SER A 160 37.12 18.52 -3.65
N ASP A 161 36.65 17.31 -3.31
CA ASP A 161 36.84 16.13 -4.13
C ASP A 161 35.93 16.15 -5.36
N ALA A 162 36.49 16.64 -6.47
CA ALA A 162 35.80 16.74 -7.75
C ALA A 162 35.38 15.37 -8.33
N GLU A 163 36.10 14.29 -7.99
CA GLU A 163 35.78 12.95 -8.47
C GLU A 163 34.55 12.40 -7.76
N THR A 164 34.49 12.50 -6.43
CA THR A 164 33.33 12.10 -5.64
C THR A 164 32.08 12.93 -6.01
N PHE A 165 32.24 14.23 -6.30
CA PHE A 165 31.12 15.06 -6.77
C PHE A 165 30.55 14.58 -8.12
N LYS A 166 31.44 14.21 -9.06
CA LYS A 166 31.06 13.67 -10.36
C LYS A 166 30.35 12.33 -10.22
N GLU A 167 30.90 11.41 -9.41
CA GLU A 167 30.30 10.10 -9.13
C GLU A 167 28.88 10.24 -8.57
N LYS A 168 28.70 11.10 -7.55
CA LYS A 168 27.39 11.40 -6.97
C LYS A 168 26.39 11.87 -8.02
N THR A 169 26.80 12.78 -8.90
CA THR A 169 25.93 13.33 -9.96
C THR A 169 25.51 12.23 -10.94
N THR A 170 26.41 11.33 -11.31
CA THR A 170 26.10 10.18 -12.17
C THR A 170 25.11 9.24 -11.51
N LEU A 171 25.32 8.88 -10.23
CA LEU A 171 24.40 8.01 -9.47
C LEU A 171 23.01 8.63 -9.32
N GLN A 172 22.93 9.96 -9.10
CA GLN A 172 21.66 10.69 -9.05
C GLN A 172 20.92 10.66 -10.39
N THR A 173 21.65 10.90 -11.48
CA THR A 173 21.10 10.83 -12.85
C THR A 173 20.58 9.44 -13.17
N GLU A 174 21.33 8.40 -12.80
CA GLU A 174 20.92 7.01 -13.01
C GLU A 174 19.65 6.67 -12.22
N LYS A 175 19.59 7.09 -10.95
CA LYS A 175 18.41 6.91 -10.11
C LYS A 175 17.18 7.60 -10.70
N GLU A 176 17.33 8.83 -11.17
CA GLU A 176 16.24 9.57 -11.82
C GLU A 176 15.77 8.86 -13.11
N LEU A 177 16.72 8.41 -13.95
CA LEU A 177 16.40 7.65 -15.15
C LEU A 177 15.62 6.36 -14.83
N HIS A 178 16.04 5.62 -13.80
CA HIS A 178 15.34 4.42 -13.35
C HIS A 178 13.91 4.73 -12.90
N GLN A 179 13.71 5.80 -12.13
CA GLN A 179 12.39 6.25 -11.68
C GLN A 179 11.50 6.66 -12.86
N ARG A 180 12.03 7.44 -13.83
CA ARG A 180 11.29 7.83 -15.04
C ARG A 180 10.88 6.62 -15.90
N LYS A 181 11.75 5.60 -16.02
CA LYS A 181 11.41 4.34 -16.70
C LYS A 181 10.25 3.62 -16.01
N ALA A 182 10.28 3.53 -14.68
CA ALA A 182 9.19 2.94 -13.90
C ALA A 182 7.88 3.74 -14.06
N GLU A 183 7.95 5.07 -14.06
CA GLU A 183 6.78 5.93 -14.31
C GLU A 183 6.17 5.68 -15.70
N MET A 184 7.02 5.58 -16.73
CA MET A 184 6.60 5.30 -18.10
C MET A 184 5.89 3.95 -18.21
N PHE A 185 6.36 2.91 -17.52
CA PHE A 185 5.68 1.61 -17.47
C PHE A 185 4.23 1.75 -17.01
N TYR A 186 3.98 2.52 -15.96
CA TYR A 186 2.62 2.71 -15.47
C TYR A 186 1.76 3.60 -16.36
N VAL A 187 2.35 4.57 -17.04
CA VAL A 187 1.65 5.34 -18.08
C VAL A 187 1.17 4.40 -19.18
N ARG A 188 2.05 3.50 -19.66
CA ARG A 188 1.70 2.47 -20.64
C ARG A 188 0.63 1.50 -20.12
N LYS A 189 0.77 1.01 -18.88
CA LYS A 189 -0.22 0.13 -18.23
C LYS A 189 -1.60 0.79 -18.15
N ARG A 190 -1.67 2.10 -17.82
CA ARG A 190 -2.93 2.85 -17.81
C ARG A 190 -3.51 2.99 -19.22
N ALA A 191 -2.68 3.33 -20.20
CA ALA A 191 -3.11 3.44 -21.58
C ALA A 191 -3.63 2.10 -22.14
N ALA A 192 -2.96 0.99 -21.81
CA ALA A 192 -3.38 -0.37 -22.16
C ALA A 192 -4.75 -0.70 -21.57
N ARG A 193 -4.97 -0.36 -20.29
CA ARG A 193 -6.28 -0.51 -19.64
C ARG A 193 -7.38 0.26 -20.37
N GLU A 194 -7.14 1.52 -20.71
CA GLU A 194 -8.14 2.34 -21.40
C GLU A 194 -8.40 1.85 -22.84
N ARG A 195 -7.38 1.36 -23.55
CA ARG A 195 -7.55 0.71 -24.86
C ARG A 195 -8.42 -0.54 -24.76
N ALA A 196 -8.14 -1.43 -23.81
CA ALA A 196 -8.90 -2.66 -23.63
C ALA A 196 -10.36 -2.42 -23.19
N LYS A 197 -10.65 -1.30 -22.51
CA LYS A 197 -12.04 -0.90 -22.21
C LYS A 197 -12.77 -0.37 -23.43
N ALA A 198 -12.07 0.34 -24.31
CA ALA A 198 -12.65 0.97 -25.49
C ALA A 198 -12.87 -0.03 -26.63
N ASP A 199 -11.97 -0.99 -26.80
CA ASP A 199 -11.99 -1.96 -27.89
C ASP A 199 -11.93 -3.39 -27.35
N LYS A 200 -13.00 -4.16 -27.61
CA LYS A 200 -13.10 -5.58 -27.23
C LYS A 200 -12.13 -6.48 -27.99
N SER A 201 -11.58 -6.01 -29.11
CA SER A 201 -10.55 -6.75 -29.87
C SER A 201 -9.16 -6.68 -29.25
N THR A 202 -8.98 -5.80 -28.25
CA THR A 202 -7.74 -5.61 -27.51
C THR A 202 -7.89 -6.12 -26.08
N LEU A 203 -7.14 -7.17 -25.74
CA LEU A 203 -7.06 -7.72 -24.40
C LEU A 203 -5.82 -7.18 -23.70
N ALA A 204 -5.98 -6.52 -22.56
CA ALA A 204 -4.85 -6.07 -21.75
C ALA A 204 -4.81 -6.79 -20.40
N VAL A 205 -3.70 -7.46 -20.12
CA VAL A 205 -3.53 -8.30 -18.92
C VAL A 205 -2.25 -7.96 -18.16
N ALA A 206 -2.27 -8.15 -16.85
CA ALA A 206 -1.06 -8.31 -16.04
C ALA A 206 -1.10 -9.68 -15.39
N PHE A 207 0.06 -10.32 -15.28
CA PHE A 207 0.15 -11.58 -14.57
C PHE A 207 1.45 -11.67 -13.79
N ASP A 208 1.36 -12.35 -12.65
CA ASP A 208 2.46 -12.59 -11.74
C ASP A 208 2.24 -13.88 -10.95
N PHE A 209 3.30 -14.34 -10.31
CA PHE A 209 3.20 -15.36 -9.28
C PHE A 209 3.11 -14.67 -7.91
N GLN A 210 2.23 -15.18 -7.07
CA GLN A 210 2.31 -14.91 -5.64
C GLN A 210 3.61 -15.49 -5.07
N GLN A 211 4.04 -14.95 -3.92
CA GLN A 211 5.07 -15.57 -3.09
C GLN A 211 4.73 -17.05 -2.85
N GLU A 212 5.75 -17.90 -2.96
CA GLU A 212 5.63 -19.34 -2.79
C GLU A 212 5.07 -19.69 -1.41
N LEU A 213 4.05 -20.55 -1.41
CA LEU A 213 3.34 -20.96 -0.20
C LEU A 213 3.80 -22.36 0.18
N HIS A 214 4.51 -22.47 1.29
CA HIS A 214 4.89 -23.77 1.83
C HIS A 214 3.78 -24.33 2.71
N VAL A 215 3.38 -25.57 2.45
CA VAL A 215 2.34 -26.28 3.19
C VAL A 215 2.85 -27.63 3.72
N PRO A 216 2.41 -28.06 4.93
CA PRO A 216 1.60 -27.29 5.88
C PRO A 216 2.40 -26.16 6.55
N ASN A 217 1.72 -25.04 6.84
CA ASN A 217 2.31 -23.92 7.58
C ASN A 217 2.31 -24.24 9.08
N LEU A 218 3.44 -24.74 9.58
CA LEU A 218 3.61 -25.21 10.95
C LEU A 218 4.67 -24.37 11.67
N THR A 219 4.44 -24.06 12.94
CA THR A 219 5.34 -23.26 13.78
C THR A 219 6.40 -24.08 14.52
N THR A 220 6.35 -25.42 14.41
CA THR A 220 7.29 -26.34 15.06
C THR A 220 8.66 -26.30 14.38
N ASN A 221 9.74 -26.33 15.17
CA ASN A 221 11.11 -26.31 14.64
C ASN A 221 11.45 -27.48 13.70
N ASP A 222 10.81 -28.64 13.88
CA ASP A 222 11.05 -29.82 13.02
C ASP A 222 10.83 -29.53 11.53
N VAL A 223 9.91 -28.61 11.23
CA VAL A 223 9.55 -28.17 9.88
C VAL A 223 10.74 -27.60 9.13
N PHE A 224 11.69 -26.98 9.83
CA PHE A 224 12.91 -26.46 9.24
C PHE A 224 13.79 -27.55 8.62
N TYR A 225 13.72 -28.77 9.16
CA TYR A 225 14.48 -29.92 8.67
C TYR A 225 13.67 -30.81 7.71
N CYS A 226 12.37 -30.52 7.54
CA CYS A 226 11.51 -31.24 6.63
C CYS A 226 11.38 -30.49 5.30
N ARG A 227 11.28 -31.25 4.20
CA ARG A 227 10.90 -30.67 2.92
C ARG A 227 9.40 -30.34 2.95
N GLN A 228 9.07 -29.06 2.87
CA GLN A 228 7.69 -28.62 2.76
C GLN A 228 7.23 -28.67 1.30
N LEU A 229 5.95 -29.01 1.08
CA LEU A 229 5.35 -28.97 -0.25
C LEU A 229 5.17 -27.51 -0.65
N SER A 230 5.67 -27.14 -1.83
CA SER A 230 5.45 -25.82 -2.40
C SER A 230 4.17 -25.77 -3.22
N VAL A 231 3.30 -24.83 -2.88
CA VAL A 231 2.12 -24.47 -3.65
C VAL A 231 2.39 -23.16 -4.39
N HIS A 232 2.05 -23.16 -5.67
CA HIS A 232 2.20 -22.05 -6.59
C HIS A 232 0.82 -21.45 -6.88
N SER A 233 0.74 -20.12 -6.89
CA SER A 233 -0.45 -19.37 -7.28
C SER A 233 -0.06 -18.37 -8.36
N PHE A 234 -0.56 -18.57 -9.58
CA PHE A 234 -0.35 -17.70 -10.72
C PHE A 234 -1.62 -16.88 -10.98
N ASN A 235 -1.48 -15.56 -10.94
CA ASN A 235 -2.61 -14.64 -11.07
C ASN A 235 -2.57 -13.97 -12.44
N ILE A 236 -3.71 -13.89 -13.10
CA ILE A 236 -3.93 -13.10 -14.32
C ILE A 236 -5.01 -12.07 -14.01
N HIS A 237 -4.62 -10.80 -14.05
CA HIS A 237 -5.51 -9.65 -13.92
C HIS A 237 -5.83 -9.09 -15.30
N GLU A 238 -7.10 -9.13 -15.66
CA GLU A 238 -7.62 -8.57 -16.90
C GLU A 238 -8.09 -7.14 -16.68
N PHE A 239 -7.55 -6.18 -17.43
CA PHE A 239 -7.79 -4.76 -17.17
C PHE A 239 -9.12 -4.21 -17.72
N GLY A 240 -9.66 -4.84 -18.77
CA GLY A 240 -10.88 -4.42 -19.46
C GLY A 240 -12.13 -4.68 -18.61
N GLY A 241 -12.35 -5.94 -18.24
CA GLY A 241 -13.45 -6.41 -17.39
C GLY A 241 -13.16 -6.36 -15.88
N ASP A 242 -11.94 -6.02 -15.47
CA ASP A 242 -11.49 -6.01 -14.06
C ASP A 242 -11.58 -7.40 -13.39
N ASN A 243 -11.48 -8.47 -14.19
CA ASN A 243 -11.53 -9.84 -13.72
C ASN A 243 -10.15 -10.34 -13.25
N VAL A 244 -10.16 -11.29 -12.33
CA VAL A 244 -8.95 -11.94 -11.81
C VAL A 244 -9.09 -13.45 -11.92
N TYR A 245 -8.12 -14.09 -12.55
CA TYR A 245 -8.06 -15.53 -12.75
C TYR A 245 -6.85 -16.07 -11.99
N ILE A 246 -7.07 -17.10 -11.18
CA ILE A 246 -6.06 -17.66 -10.29
C ILE A 246 -5.87 -19.14 -10.64
N TYR A 247 -4.64 -19.51 -11.00
CA TYR A 247 -4.22 -20.88 -11.22
C TYR A 247 -3.42 -21.35 -10.01
N THR A 248 -3.95 -22.33 -9.28
CA THR A 248 -3.29 -22.92 -8.13
C THR A 248 -2.89 -24.36 -8.43
N TYR A 249 -1.63 -24.69 -8.15
CA TYR A 249 -1.07 -26.02 -8.36
C TYR A 249 0.16 -26.19 -7.46
N ASP A 250 0.53 -27.42 -7.16
CA ASP A 250 1.69 -27.73 -6.33
C ASP A 250 2.90 -28.16 -7.15
N GLU A 251 4.07 -28.25 -6.51
CA GLU A 251 5.35 -28.61 -7.16
C GLU A 251 5.36 -29.98 -7.86
N THR A 252 4.40 -30.88 -7.56
CA THR A 252 4.27 -32.18 -8.25
C THR A 252 3.58 -32.05 -9.61
N THR A 253 2.74 -31.02 -9.79
CA THR A 253 1.99 -30.77 -11.02
C THR A 253 2.81 -29.98 -12.03
N GLY A 254 3.49 -28.94 -11.57
CA GLY A 254 4.23 -28.02 -12.44
C GLY A 254 5.20 -27.17 -11.64
N LYS A 255 6.10 -26.49 -12.34
CA LYS A 255 7.07 -25.58 -11.71
C LYS A 255 6.63 -24.13 -11.95
N ARG A 256 7.58 -23.21 -12.07
CA ARG A 256 7.34 -21.80 -12.42
C ARG A 256 8.07 -21.45 -13.71
N GLY A 257 8.20 -22.43 -14.60
CA GLY A 257 8.89 -22.31 -15.87
C GLY A 257 8.07 -21.52 -16.90
N PHE A 258 8.73 -21.14 -17.99
CA PHE A 258 8.06 -20.44 -19.09
C PHE A 258 6.96 -21.29 -19.74
N ASP A 259 7.14 -22.61 -19.79
CA ASP A 259 6.14 -23.53 -20.32
C ASP A 259 4.88 -23.57 -19.46
N ASP A 260 5.03 -23.53 -18.13
CA ASP A 260 3.91 -23.49 -17.19
C ASP A 260 3.11 -22.20 -17.42
N VAL A 261 3.81 -21.05 -17.49
CA VAL A 261 3.21 -19.74 -17.75
C VAL A 261 2.51 -19.70 -19.11
N ALA A 262 3.17 -20.18 -20.16
CA ALA A 262 2.59 -20.21 -21.50
C ALA A 262 1.34 -21.10 -21.57
N SER A 263 1.34 -22.25 -20.88
CA SER A 263 0.20 -23.16 -20.84
C SER A 263 -0.99 -22.54 -20.11
N MET A 264 -0.75 -21.87 -18.97
CA MET A 264 -1.80 -21.15 -18.22
C MET A 264 -2.37 -19.97 -19.02
N LEU A 265 -1.51 -19.18 -19.69
CA LEU A 265 -1.95 -18.08 -20.55
C LEU A 265 -2.74 -18.59 -21.77
N HIS A 266 -2.29 -19.68 -22.37
CA HIS A 266 -2.98 -20.31 -23.49
C HIS A 266 -4.36 -20.82 -23.08
N HIS A 267 -4.44 -21.56 -21.97
CA HIS A 267 -5.71 -21.99 -21.40
C HIS A 267 -6.63 -20.81 -21.09
N PHE A 268 -6.10 -19.74 -20.48
CA PHE A 268 -6.84 -18.51 -20.20
C PHE A 268 -7.44 -17.91 -21.48
N ILE A 269 -6.64 -17.70 -22.52
CA ILE A 269 -7.11 -17.08 -23.76
C ILE A 269 -8.14 -17.97 -24.46
N GLN A 270 -7.88 -19.27 -24.59
CA GLN A 270 -8.80 -20.18 -25.26
C GLN A 270 -10.14 -20.36 -24.53
N THR A 271 -10.11 -20.32 -23.19
CA THR A 271 -11.32 -20.55 -22.39
C THR A 271 -12.22 -19.32 -22.35
N TYR A 272 -11.63 -18.14 -22.20
CA TYR A 272 -12.38 -16.90 -21.95
C TYR A 272 -12.48 -15.97 -23.17
N TYR A 273 -11.60 -16.14 -24.17
CA TYR A 273 -11.45 -15.25 -25.32
C TYR A 273 -11.16 -15.99 -26.65
N PRO A 274 -11.91 -17.03 -27.03
CA PRO A 274 -11.58 -17.87 -28.19
C PRO A 274 -11.63 -17.15 -29.55
N ASP A 275 -12.57 -16.21 -29.76
CA ASP A 275 -12.82 -15.61 -31.09
C ASP A 275 -12.76 -14.07 -31.13
N ASP A 276 -12.65 -13.41 -29.98
CA ASP A 276 -12.85 -11.96 -29.87
C ASP A 276 -11.56 -11.13 -29.87
N VAL A 277 -10.40 -11.74 -29.60
CA VAL A 277 -9.15 -11.00 -29.32
C VAL A 277 -8.18 -11.08 -30.50
N LYS A 278 -7.83 -9.91 -31.04
CA LYS A 278 -6.83 -9.75 -32.11
C LYS A 278 -5.49 -9.22 -31.59
N HIS A 279 -5.53 -8.51 -30.47
CA HIS A 279 -4.37 -7.85 -29.88
C HIS A 279 -4.28 -8.17 -28.39
N LEU A 280 -3.15 -8.70 -27.96
CA LEU A 280 -2.87 -8.95 -26.54
C LEU A 280 -1.76 -8.03 -26.06
N GLU A 281 -2.08 -7.16 -25.10
CA GLU A 281 -1.11 -6.32 -24.40
C GLU A 281 -0.86 -6.86 -22.99
N SER A 282 0.34 -7.37 -22.75
CA SER A 282 0.75 -7.89 -21.45
C SER A 282 1.64 -6.90 -20.71
N CYS A 283 1.31 -6.64 -19.45
CA CYS A 283 2.08 -5.80 -18.53
C CYS A 283 2.60 -6.67 -17.38
N THR A 284 3.86 -7.07 -17.41
CA THR A 284 4.43 -7.94 -16.38
C THR A 284 5.55 -7.25 -15.63
N VAL A 285 5.61 -7.47 -14.32
CA VAL A 285 6.60 -6.83 -13.44
C VAL A 285 7.86 -7.70 -13.33
N THR A 286 7.71 -9.02 -13.37
CA THR A 286 8.82 -9.98 -13.43
C THR A 286 8.28 -11.37 -13.74
N LEU A 287 9.01 -12.15 -14.52
CA LEU A 287 8.78 -13.59 -14.64
C LEU A 287 9.83 -14.32 -13.81
N ALA A 288 9.37 -15.20 -12.91
CA ALA A 288 10.22 -16.19 -12.25
C ALA A 288 11.49 -15.66 -11.54
N GLY A 289 11.44 -14.46 -10.94
CA GLY A 289 12.51 -13.94 -10.08
C GLY A 289 13.83 -13.58 -10.78
N ASP A 290 13.90 -13.62 -12.11
CA ASP A 290 15.14 -13.41 -12.86
C ASP A 290 14.94 -12.37 -13.98
N LYS A 291 15.62 -11.24 -13.86
CA LYS A 291 15.55 -10.11 -14.82
C LYS A 291 16.21 -10.45 -16.17
N THR A 292 17.02 -11.51 -16.25
CA THR A 292 17.75 -11.90 -17.46
C THR A 292 16.91 -12.70 -18.46
N LYS A 293 15.65 -12.97 -18.10
CA LYS A 293 14.78 -13.98 -18.73
C LYS A 293 13.52 -13.42 -19.39
N THR A 294 13.37 -12.10 -19.44
CA THR A 294 12.22 -11.40 -20.06
C THR A 294 12.22 -11.45 -21.59
N LEU A 295 13.39 -11.33 -22.24
CA LEU A 295 13.51 -11.36 -23.71
C LEU A 295 13.25 -12.76 -24.31
N PRO A 296 13.78 -13.87 -23.76
CA PRO A 296 13.43 -15.22 -24.23
C PRO A 296 11.94 -15.53 -24.10
N PHE A 297 11.26 -14.96 -23.10
CA PHE A 297 9.84 -15.21 -22.88
C PHE A 297 8.94 -14.50 -23.88
N SER A 298 9.24 -13.24 -24.25
CA SER A 298 8.45 -12.55 -25.27
C SER A 298 8.55 -13.28 -26.61
N ASP A 299 9.74 -13.75 -26.96
CA ASP A 299 9.98 -14.47 -28.21
C ASP A 299 9.35 -15.86 -28.19
N PHE A 300 9.44 -16.56 -27.05
CA PHE A 300 8.83 -17.87 -26.85
C PHE A 300 7.29 -17.81 -26.88
N CYS A 301 6.69 -16.85 -26.18
CA CYS A 301 5.24 -16.65 -26.21
C CYS A 301 4.78 -16.27 -27.61
N THR A 302 5.51 -15.37 -28.28
CA THR A 302 5.17 -14.99 -29.65
C THR A 302 5.21 -16.20 -30.60
N ALA A 303 6.23 -17.05 -30.49
CA ALA A 303 6.31 -18.27 -31.29
C ALA A 303 5.18 -19.28 -30.97
N LYS A 304 4.85 -19.52 -29.69
CA LYS A 304 3.80 -20.48 -29.28
C LYS A 304 2.40 -19.98 -29.64
N PHE A 305 2.09 -18.70 -29.42
CA PHE A 305 0.78 -18.13 -29.73
C PHE A 305 0.52 -18.02 -31.24
N ILE A 306 1.52 -17.67 -32.04
CA ILE A 306 1.40 -17.70 -33.51
C ILE A 306 1.11 -19.13 -34.01
N CYS A 307 1.66 -20.14 -33.35
CA CYS A 307 1.49 -21.54 -33.76
C CYS A 307 0.16 -22.16 -33.28
N GLY A 308 -0.41 -21.71 -32.15
CA GLY A 308 -1.58 -22.35 -31.52
C GLY A 308 -2.94 -21.65 -31.68
N THR A 309 -2.98 -20.34 -31.88
CA THR A 309 -4.23 -19.54 -31.80
C THR A 309 -4.48 -18.63 -33.02
N GLY A 310 -3.63 -18.69 -34.05
CA GLY A 310 -3.64 -17.74 -35.15
C GLY A 310 -2.89 -16.44 -34.81
N TRP A 311 -2.87 -15.49 -35.76
CA TRP A 311 -2.04 -14.28 -35.72
C TRP A 311 -2.52 -13.25 -34.67
N ILE A 312 -2.33 -13.54 -33.38
CA ILE A 312 -2.52 -12.56 -32.30
C ILE A 312 -1.28 -11.67 -32.23
N ARG A 313 -1.46 -10.35 -32.35
CA ARG A 313 -0.36 -9.41 -32.16
C ARG A 313 -0.09 -9.20 -30.68
N LEU A 314 1.14 -9.48 -30.26
CA LEU A 314 1.57 -9.43 -28.87
C LEU A 314 2.35 -8.15 -28.57
N GLY A 315 1.89 -7.39 -27.58
CA GLY A 315 2.62 -6.29 -26.97
C GLY A 315 3.10 -6.68 -25.57
N PHE A 316 4.39 -6.55 -25.29
CA PHE A 316 4.94 -6.76 -23.96
C PHE A 316 5.42 -5.42 -23.37
N HIS A 317 5.04 -5.16 -22.12
CA HIS A 317 5.53 -4.05 -21.31
C HIS A 317 6.13 -4.62 -20.03
N PHE A 318 7.43 -4.38 -19.83
CA PHE A 318 8.17 -4.84 -18.65
C PHE A 318 8.55 -3.65 -17.76
N LEU A 319 8.52 -3.85 -16.43
CA LEU A 319 8.96 -2.81 -15.48
C LEU A 319 10.48 -2.63 -15.49
N SER A 320 11.25 -3.70 -15.72
CA SER A 320 12.71 -3.68 -15.72
C SER A 320 13.31 -3.08 -16.99
N GLU A 321 12.60 -3.15 -18.11
CA GLU A 321 13.10 -2.69 -19.41
C GLU A 321 11.96 -2.06 -20.22
N VAL A 322 12.12 -0.77 -20.54
CA VAL A 322 11.33 -0.13 -21.58
C VAL A 322 11.92 -0.59 -22.91
N THR A 323 11.61 -1.82 -23.34
CA THR A 323 11.93 -2.25 -24.70
C THR A 323 10.95 -1.59 -25.68
N PRO A 324 11.36 -1.37 -26.95
CA PRO A 324 10.47 -0.89 -27.99
C PRO A 324 9.31 -1.89 -28.18
N THR A 325 8.12 -1.37 -28.38
CA THR A 325 6.97 -2.16 -28.84
C THR A 325 7.31 -2.82 -30.16
N TRP A 326 7.44 -4.14 -30.20
CA TRP A 326 7.57 -4.89 -31.44
C TRP A 326 6.21 -4.92 -32.14
N SER A 327 6.16 -4.32 -33.33
CA SER A 327 5.03 -4.43 -34.25
C SER A 327 5.41 -5.45 -35.33
N VAL A 328 4.84 -6.65 -35.28
CA VAL A 328 4.84 -7.53 -36.47
C VAL A 328 3.83 -6.94 -37.45
N THR A 329 4.31 -6.32 -38.52
CA THR A 329 3.51 -5.87 -39.67
C THR A 329 3.17 -7.05 -40.57
N GLU A 330 1.93 -7.08 -41.03
CA GLU A 330 1.37 -8.05 -41.98
C GLU A 330 2.31 -8.26 -43.18
N THR A 331 2.65 -9.51 -43.46
CA THR A 331 3.12 -9.91 -44.79
C THR A 331 2.36 -11.16 -45.22
N SER A 332 1.65 -11.06 -46.34
CA SER A 332 0.78 -12.09 -46.90
C SER A 332 1.55 -13.36 -47.31
N PRO A 333 0.88 -14.53 -47.39
CA PRO A 333 1.54 -15.81 -47.57
C PRO A 333 1.87 -16.07 -49.04
N SER A 334 3.04 -15.60 -49.50
CA SER A 334 3.64 -16.12 -50.73
C SER A 334 5.15 -15.93 -50.75
N SER A 335 5.87 -16.72 -49.97
CA SER A 335 7.13 -17.34 -50.39
C SER A 335 7.76 -18.09 -49.22
N THR A 336 8.02 -19.37 -49.44
CA THR A 336 8.94 -20.19 -48.65
C THR A 336 10.27 -19.45 -48.52
N ARG A 337 10.70 -19.07 -47.31
CA ARG A 337 12.08 -18.65 -47.08
C ARG A 337 12.67 -19.26 -45.81
N THR A 338 13.78 -19.93 -46.07
CA THR A 338 14.78 -20.51 -45.20
C THR A 338 15.22 -19.54 -44.10
N PHE A 339 15.29 -20.02 -42.86
CA PHE A 339 15.95 -19.33 -41.75
C PHE A 339 17.45 -19.18 -42.06
N GLN A 340 17.90 -17.94 -42.30
CA GLN A 340 19.32 -17.58 -42.19
C GLN A 340 19.50 -16.66 -40.98
N GLN A 341 20.03 -17.23 -39.90
CA GLN A 341 20.60 -16.46 -38.79
C GLN A 341 21.96 -15.91 -39.23
N ASN A 342 22.08 -14.59 -39.39
CA ASN A 342 23.37 -13.93 -39.41
C ASN A 342 23.73 -13.51 -37.99
N PHE A 343 24.50 -14.36 -37.30
CA PHE A 343 25.21 -13.98 -36.08
C PHE A 343 26.45 -13.17 -36.47
N HIS A 344 26.55 -11.92 -36.02
CA HIS A 344 27.83 -11.25 -35.88
C HIS A 344 28.34 -11.53 -34.46
N LEU A 345 29.18 -12.57 -34.36
CA LEU A 345 29.92 -12.94 -33.16
C LEU A 345 31.21 -12.13 -33.10
N SER A 346 31.27 -11.11 -32.23
CA SER A 346 32.54 -10.63 -31.68
C SER A 346 32.91 -11.53 -30.51
N GLY A 347 34.12 -12.08 -30.56
CA GLY A 347 34.50 -13.31 -29.89
C GLY A 347 34.68 -13.25 -28.38
N MET A 348 34.45 -14.40 -27.76
CA MET A 348 35.15 -14.85 -26.57
C MET A 348 35.42 -16.35 -26.75
N GLN A 349 36.70 -16.70 -26.88
CA GLN A 349 37.18 -18.08 -26.90
C GLN A 349 37.01 -18.70 -25.51
N SER A 350 36.47 -19.91 -25.46
CA SER A 350 36.56 -20.79 -24.29
C SER A 350 36.74 -22.22 -24.81
N SER A 351 37.96 -22.73 -24.64
CA SER A 351 38.37 -24.10 -24.88
C SER A 351 37.80 -25.06 -23.84
N ALA A 352 37.09 -26.11 -24.27
CA ALA A 352 36.96 -27.34 -23.50
C ALA A 352 36.65 -28.52 -24.44
N GLN A 353 37.51 -29.54 -24.42
CA GLN A 353 37.36 -30.80 -25.15
C GLN A 353 36.30 -31.71 -24.49
N PRO A 354 35.66 -32.63 -25.24
CA PRO A 354 34.69 -33.57 -24.70
C PRO A 354 35.33 -34.93 -24.37
N GLU A 355 35.21 -35.40 -23.14
CA GLU A 355 35.35 -36.82 -22.79
C GLU A 355 33.98 -37.44 -22.56
N GLY A 356 33.69 -38.50 -23.33
CA GLY A 356 32.48 -39.29 -23.23
C GLY A 356 32.56 -40.32 -22.11
N LEU A 357 31.47 -40.51 -21.38
CA LEU A 357 31.33 -41.62 -20.45
C LEU A 357 30.20 -42.55 -20.89
N LYS A 358 30.58 -43.81 -21.12
CA LYS A 358 29.73 -44.94 -21.47
C LYS A 358 28.87 -45.37 -20.27
N ARG A 359 27.67 -45.85 -20.59
CA ARG A 359 26.80 -46.65 -19.72
C ARG A 359 27.51 -47.93 -19.29
N ASP A 360 27.37 -48.30 -18.02
CA ASP A 360 27.37 -49.71 -17.60
C ASP A 360 26.26 -49.98 -16.58
N ARG A 361 25.62 -51.14 -16.77
CA ARG A 361 24.63 -51.75 -15.88
C ARG A 361 25.37 -52.75 -14.98
N HIS A 362 25.06 -52.79 -13.69
CA HIS A 362 25.04 -53.98 -12.81
C HIS A 362 24.31 -53.57 -11.51
N THR A 363 23.12 -54.08 -11.16
CA THR A 363 22.76 -55.37 -10.50
C THR A 363 23.32 -55.55 -9.08
N THR A 364 22.39 -55.80 -8.12
CA THR A 364 22.54 -56.31 -6.73
C THR A 364 23.21 -55.35 -5.73
N LEU A 365 22.71 -55.10 -4.52
CA LEU A 365 21.79 -55.80 -3.60
C LEU A 365 20.73 -54.85 -3.03
#